data_AF-A0A9P8EXW3-F1
#
_entry.id   AF-A0A9P8EXW3-F1
#
_cell.length_a   1.000
_cell.length_b   1.000
_cell.length_c   1.000
_cell.angle_alpha   90.00
_cell.angle_beta   90.00
_cell.angle_gamma   90.00
#
_symmetry.space_group_name_H-M   'P 1'
#
loop_
_entity.id
_entity.type
_entity.pdbx_description
1 polymer ?
#
loop_
_entity_poly.entity_id
_entity_poly.type
_entity_poly.pdbx_seq_one_letter_code
_entity_poly.pdbx_strand_id
1 'polypeptide(L)'
;RAIGRFRAKRQQRRINQQRVAEESSSTTTTSIPLQDMSSIQASSSRRIETSQEQPTKQLTTNAEAAERIVEEVPESQNHTYTLSLWQSISIFFLFFASFAAVLAARGALSSPPLILDLFANMYLAGTIIFGGGPVVIPLLREYTVQPGWVSPRDFLIGLAIIQAFPGPNFNFAVYLGALAVSSHAQGLAGAVLGFIGIFLPGLALSTAVSGIWQIVRTKALVVSVLRGINATAVGLVFTAVYRLWEIGYLTPDS
;
A
#
# COMPACT_ATOMS: atom_id res chain seq x y z
N ARG A 1 17.30 25.09 -45.80
CA ARG A 1 16.14 24.63 -46.61
C ARG A 1 15.51 23.29 -46.14
N ALA A 2 15.68 22.86 -44.87
CA ALA A 2 15.20 21.55 -44.41
C ALA A 2 13.97 21.57 -43.47
N ILE A 3 13.58 22.74 -42.95
CA ILE A 3 12.54 22.84 -41.89
C ILE A 3 11.10 22.90 -42.47
N GLY A 4 10.93 23.23 -43.76
CA GLY A 4 9.62 23.30 -44.40
C GLY A 4 8.97 21.95 -44.73
N ARG A 5 9.76 20.90 -44.97
CA ARG A 5 9.26 19.58 -45.42
C ARG A 5 8.62 18.76 -44.31
N PHE A 6 8.93 19.04 -43.04
CA PHE A 6 8.40 18.28 -41.91
C PHE A 6 6.96 18.69 -41.52
N ARG A 7 6.57 19.95 -41.79
CA ARG A 7 5.20 20.43 -41.52
C ARG A 7 4.18 19.89 -42.55
N ALA A 8 4.56 19.76 -43.82
CA ALA A 8 3.69 19.20 -44.86
C ALA A 8 3.32 17.72 -44.61
N LYS A 9 4.26 16.92 -44.11
CA LYS A 9 4.03 15.48 -43.86
C LYS A 9 3.07 15.21 -42.70
N ARG A 10 2.92 16.16 -41.77
CA ARG A 10 2.01 16.03 -40.61
C ARG A 10 0.57 16.44 -40.95
N GLN A 11 0.40 17.36 -41.90
CA GLN A 11 -0.92 17.81 -42.36
C GLN A 11 -1.58 16.78 -43.29
N GLN A 12 -0.81 16.09 -44.14
CA GLN A 12 -1.31 15.02 -45.01
C GLN A 12 -1.91 13.83 -44.22
N ARG A 13 -1.32 13.49 -43.06
CA ARG A 13 -1.81 12.39 -42.21
C ARG A 13 -3.17 12.68 -41.56
N ARG A 14 -3.46 13.95 -41.25
CA ARG A 14 -4.76 14.37 -40.69
C ARG A 14 -5.88 14.27 -41.73
N ILE A 15 -5.58 14.65 -42.98
CA ILE A 15 -6.54 14.58 -44.09
C ILE A 15 -6.90 13.12 -44.41
N ASN A 16 -5.93 12.21 -44.40
CA ASN A 16 -6.21 10.78 -44.59
C ASN A 16 -7.00 10.17 -43.43
N GLN A 17 -6.79 10.60 -42.18
CA GLN A 17 -7.56 10.10 -41.04
C GLN A 17 -9.01 10.61 -41.04
N GLN A 18 -9.28 11.82 -41.53
CA GLN A 18 -10.64 12.32 -41.69
C GLN A 18 -11.39 11.60 -42.82
N ARG A 19 -10.72 11.30 -43.95
CA ARG A 19 -11.32 10.50 -45.03
C ARG A 19 -11.72 9.09 -44.59
N VAL A 20 -10.91 8.44 -43.75
CA VAL A 20 -11.20 7.10 -43.22
C VAL A 20 -12.37 7.12 -42.20
N ALA A 21 -12.55 8.22 -41.48
CA ALA A 21 -13.68 8.39 -40.56
C ALA A 21 -15.02 8.65 -41.29
N GLU A 22 -14.99 9.38 -42.41
CA GLU A 22 -16.18 9.62 -43.25
C GLU A 22 -16.63 8.34 -43.99
N GLU A 23 -15.70 7.49 -44.42
CA GLU A 23 -16.00 6.24 -45.16
C GLU A 23 -16.62 5.15 -44.27
N SER A 24 -16.48 5.26 -42.94
CA SER A 24 -17.03 4.30 -41.97
C SER A 24 -18.48 4.62 -41.54
N SER A 25 -19.02 5.77 -41.96
CA SER A 25 -20.34 6.26 -41.49
C SER A 25 -21.49 6.03 -42.48
N SER A 26 -21.25 5.41 -43.63
CA SER A 26 -22.28 5.13 -44.63
C SER A 26 -22.32 3.66 -45.02
N THR A 27 -22.95 2.81 -44.21
CA THR A 27 -23.49 1.54 -44.70
C THR A 27 -24.77 1.18 -43.94
N THR A 28 -25.90 1.66 -44.46
CA THR A 28 -27.24 1.19 -44.11
C THR A 28 -27.58 0.02 -45.02
N THR A 29 -27.89 -1.16 -44.48
CA THR A 29 -28.74 -2.15 -45.19
C THR A 29 -29.52 -3.01 -44.20
N THR A 30 -30.79 -2.64 -44.02
CA THR A 30 -32.01 -3.46 -44.13
C THR A 30 -31.97 -4.93 -43.66
N SER A 31 -32.80 -5.26 -42.65
CA SER A 31 -33.29 -6.62 -42.42
C SER A 31 -34.80 -6.63 -42.11
N ILE A 32 -35.52 -7.49 -42.84
CA ILE A 32 -36.97 -7.75 -42.87
C ILE A 32 -37.38 -8.63 -41.65
N PRO A 33 -38.60 -8.50 -41.07
CA PRO A 33 -39.03 -9.31 -39.94
C PRO A 33 -39.85 -10.54 -40.37
N LEU A 34 -39.51 -11.73 -39.87
CA LEU A 34 -40.31 -12.96 -39.93
C LEU A 34 -40.12 -13.68 -38.58
N GLN A 35 -41.11 -13.70 -37.68
CA GLN A 35 -42.34 -14.50 -37.62
C GLN A 35 -42.18 -15.64 -36.59
N ASP A 36 -42.95 -15.49 -35.53
CA ASP A 36 -43.21 -16.45 -34.45
C ASP A 36 -43.83 -17.73 -35.02
N MET A 37 -43.33 -18.89 -34.61
CA MET A 37 -44.06 -20.14 -34.77
C MET A 37 -43.69 -21.12 -33.65
N SER A 38 -44.44 -20.96 -32.57
CA SER A 38 -44.83 -21.98 -31.61
C SER A 38 -45.00 -23.39 -32.20
N SER A 39 -44.75 -24.37 -31.33
CA SER A 39 -45.07 -25.80 -31.39
C SER A 39 -43.93 -26.72 -31.80
N ILE A 40 -43.50 -27.53 -30.83
CA ILE A 40 -43.34 -29.00 -30.88
C ILE A 40 -43.01 -29.39 -29.42
N GLN A 41 -44.03 -29.80 -28.66
CA GLN A 41 -44.31 -31.22 -28.37
C GLN A 41 -43.59 -31.63 -27.06
N ALA A 42 -44.25 -31.45 -25.91
CA ALA A 42 -45.14 -32.44 -25.28
C ALA A 42 -44.40 -33.68 -24.75
N SER A 43 -44.80 -34.06 -23.54
CA SER A 43 -44.61 -35.34 -22.84
C SER A 43 -43.25 -35.65 -22.20
N SER A 44 -43.15 -35.41 -20.89
CA SER A 44 -43.03 -36.53 -19.94
C SER A 44 -43.14 -36.09 -18.47
N SER A 45 -44.05 -36.80 -17.78
CA SER A 45 -43.96 -37.16 -16.35
C SER A 45 -44.34 -36.12 -15.30
N ARG A 46 -45.66 -36.02 -15.12
CA ARG A 46 -46.40 -35.69 -13.90
C ARG A 46 -46.04 -36.66 -12.76
N ARG A 47 -45.76 -36.16 -11.53
CA ARG A 47 -46.11 -36.71 -10.18
C ARG A 47 -45.06 -36.36 -9.09
N ILE A 48 -45.33 -35.37 -8.23
CA ILE A 48 -45.91 -35.42 -6.85
C ILE A 48 -45.87 -33.96 -6.33
N GLU A 49 -47.03 -33.37 -6.06
CA GLU A 49 -47.15 -32.18 -5.21
C GLU A 49 -47.00 -32.60 -3.75
N THR A 50 -46.11 -31.95 -3.02
CA THR A 50 -46.13 -31.91 -1.56
C THR A 50 -45.89 -30.46 -1.16
N SER A 51 -46.88 -29.92 -0.44
CA SER A 51 -46.90 -28.74 0.42
C SER A 51 -45.89 -27.60 0.19
N GLN A 52 -46.48 -26.46 -0.17
CA GLN A 52 -46.05 -25.08 0.06
C GLN A 52 -44.99 -24.87 1.16
N GLU A 53 -43.81 -24.40 0.77
CA GLU A 53 -43.25 -23.10 1.17
C GLU A 53 -42.10 -22.72 0.21
N GLN A 54 -42.03 -21.45 -0.16
CA GLN A 54 -41.20 -20.89 -1.25
C GLN A 54 -39.68 -21.10 -1.06
N PRO A 55 -38.96 -21.62 -2.07
CA PRO A 55 -37.51 -21.52 -2.12
C PRO A 55 -37.07 -20.36 -3.04
N THR A 56 -35.98 -19.69 -2.66
CA THR A 56 -35.01 -19.09 -3.60
C THR A 56 -35.43 -17.80 -4.33
N LYS A 57 -35.44 -16.67 -3.62
CA LYS A 57 -35.27 -15.34 -4.27
C LYS A 57 -34.50 -14.28 -3.46
N GLN A 58 -33.81 -14.68 -2.40
CA GLN A 58 -33.00 -13.77 -1.56
C GLN A 58 -31.50 -14.08 -1.53
N LEU A 59 -31.04 -15.17 -2.17
CA LEU A 59 -29.63 -15.56 -2.15
C LEU A 59 -28.84 -15.17 -3.41
N THR A 60 -29.49 -14.63 -4.44
CA THR A 60 -28.80 -14.13 -5.66
C THR A 60 -28.69 -12.61 -5.73
N THR A 61 -29.54 -11.87 -5.01
CA THR A 61 -29.51 -10.38 -5.03
C THR A 61 -28.33 -9.79 -4.25
N ASN A 62 -27.80 -10.52 -3.25
CA ASN A 62 -26.70 -10.03 -2.41
C ASN A 62 -25.32 -10.38 -2.98
N ALA A 63 -25.22 -11.38 -3.86
CA ALA A 63 -23.97 -11.73 -4.54
C ALA A 63 -23.65 -10.74 -5.67
N GLU A 64 -24.65 -10.34 -6.45
CA GLU A 64 -24.53 -9.27 -7.46
C GLU A 64 -24.35 -7.88 -6.82
N ALA A 65 -24.86 -7.66 -5.61
CA ALA A 65 -24.61 -6.44 -4.84
C ALA A 65 -23.17 -6.40 -4.29
N ALA A 66 -22.62 -7.53 -3.86
CA ALA A 66 -21.24 -7.61 -3.38
C ALA A 66 -20.20 -7.44 -4.49
N GLU A 67 -20.50 -7.91 -5.71
CA GLU A 67 -19.62 -7.75 -6.87
C GLU A 67 -19.65 -6.32 -7.43
N ARG A 68 -20.80 -5.64 -7.36
CA ARG A 68 -20.92 -4.20 -7.69
C ARG A 68 -20.21 -3.26 -6.72
N ILE A 69 -19.91 -3.69 -5.49
CA ILE A 69 -19.20 -2.86 -4.50
C ILE A 69 -17.69 -2.80 -4.78
N VAL A 70 -17.15 -3.71 -5.62
CA VAL A 70 -15.70 -3.80 -5.88
C VAL A 70 -15.28 -3.05 -7.16
N GLU A 71 -16.21 -2.67 -8.03
CA GLU A 71 -15.90 -2.04 -9.33
C GLU A 71 -16.52 -0.65 -9.48
N GLU A 72 -16.28 0.24 -8.52
CA GLU A 72 -16.30 1.67 -8.76
C GLU A 72 -15.09 2.27 -8.03
N VAL A 73 -13.91 2.16 -8.64
CA VAL A 73 -12.76 2.99 -8.24
C VAL A 73 -13.08 4.39 -8.78
N PRO A 74 -13.47 5.37 -7.95
CA PRO A 74 -13.71 6.71 -8.45
C PRO A 74 -12.42 7.21 -9.11
N GLU A 75 -12.54 7.65 -10.36
CA GLU A 75 -11.46 8.29 -11.10
C GLU A 75 -10.95 9.45 -10.23
N SER A 76 -9.79 9.24 -9.60
CA SER A 76 -9.20 10.21 -8.69
C SER A 76 -8.97 11.50 -9.45
N GLN A 77 -9.79 12.53 -9.19
CA GLN A 77 -9.49 13.89 -9.58
C GLN A 77 -8.23 14.31 -8.82
N ASN A 78 -7.08 13.94 -9.37
CA ASN A 78 -5.75 14.20 -8.85
C ASN A 78 -5.50 15.70 -8.96
N HIS A 79 -6.03 16.47 -8.02
CA HIS A 79 -5.38 17.71 -7.61
C HIS A 79 -4.00 17.31 -7.11
N THR A 80 -3.07 17.26 -8.06
CA THR A 80 -1.68 16.97 -7.81
C THR A 80 -1.16 18.19 -7.08
N TYR A 81 -1.23 18.17 -5.75
CA TYR A 81 -0.50 19.11 -4.92
C TYR A 81 0.98 18.90 -5.25
N THR A 82 1.47 19.68 -6.21
CA THR A 82 2.87 19.71 -6.58
C THR A 82 3.57 20.45 -5.45
N LEU A 83 4.01 19.70 -4.43
CA LEU A 83 4.90 20.24 -3.41
C LEU A 83 6.11 20.83 -4.13
N SER A 84 6.38 22.10 -3.85
CA SER A 84 7.57 22.75 -4.39
C SER A 84 8.81 22.03 -3.86
N LEU A 85 9.85 21.90 -4.69
CA LEU A 85 11.13 21.29 -4.29
C LEU A 85 11.69 21.97 -3.02
N TRP A 86 11.50 23.28 -2.88
CA TRP A 86 11.91 24.00 -1.67
C TRP A 86 11.18 23.55 -0.42
N GLN A 87 9.87 23.27 -0.50
CA GLN A 87 9.11 22.75 0.64
C GLN A 87 9.61 21.36 1.04
N SER A 88 9.91 20.51 0.05
CA SER A 88 10.45 19.17 0.28
C SER A 88 11.82 19.21 0.97
N ILE A 89 12.71 20.10 0.50
CA ILE A 89 14.03 20.31 1.10
C ILE A 89 13.90 20.86 2.52
N SER A 90 13.01 21.83 2.75
CA SER A 90 12.78 22.38 4.10
C SER A 90 12.27 21.31 5.06
N ILE A 91 11.31 20.47 4.65
CA ILE A 91 10.80 19.36 5.48
C ILE A 91 11.92 18.35 5.76
N PHE A 92 12.75 18.03 4.77
CA PHE A 92 13.89 17.13 4.95
C PHE A 92 14.86 17.65 6.01
N PHE A 93 15.33 18.90 5.89
CA PHE A 93 16.24 19.48 6.87
C PHE A 93 15.60 19.66 8.26
N LEU A 94 14.32 20.05 8.30
CA LEU A 94 13.57 20.16 9.56
C LEU A 94 13.44 18.80 10.25
N PHE A 95 13.19 17.74 9.50
CA PHE A 95 13.18 16.38 10.03
C PHE A 95 14.53 16.01 10.64
N PHE A 96 15.64 16.20 9.91
CA PHE A 96 16.98 15.87 10.43
C PHE A 96 17.36 16.71 11.65
N ALA A 97 16.97 17.99 11.67
CA ALA A 97 17.16 18.87 12.82
C ALA A 97 16.35 18.39 14.04
N SER A 98 15.08 18.03 13.84
CA SER A 98 14.21 17.46 14.88
C SER A 98 14.75 16.13 15.39
N PHE A 99 15.20 15.25 14.50
CA PHE A 99 15.82 13.97 14.85
C PHE A 99 17.08 14.17 15.70
N ALA A 100 18.02 14.99 15.23
CA ALA A 100 19.22 15.31 15.98
C ALA A 100 18.89 15.92 17.35
N ALA A 101 17.92 16.84 17.41
CA ALA A 101 17.51 17.47 18.67
C ALA A 101 16.93 16.46 19.67
N VAL A 102 16.05 15.55 19.22
CA VAL A 102 15.43 14.52 20.07
C VAL A 102 16.48 13.54 20.60
N LEU A 103 17.38 13.06 19.75
CA LEU A 103 18.44 12.13 20.19
C LEU A 103 19.49 12.82 21.06
N ALA A 104 19.85 14.07 20.77
CA ALA A 104 20.75 14.85 21.62
C ALA A 104 20.13 15.13 22.98
N ALA A 105 18.85 15.51 23.04
CA ALA A 105 18.14 15.71 24.29
C ALA A 105 18.08 14.42 25.11
N ARG A 106 17.76 13.29 24.49
CA ARG A 106 17.74 11.98 25.16
C ARG A 106 19.13 11.55 25.64
N GLY A 107 20.19 11.79 24.87
CA GLY A 107 21.57 11.43 25.20
C GLY A 107 22.26 12.36 26.21
N ALA A 108 21.81 13.60 26.34
CA ALA A 108 22.36 14.56 27.31
C ALA A 108 21.96 14.28 28.76
N LEU A 109 20.92 13.47 28.98
CA LEU A 109 20.46 13.07 30.31
C LEU A 109 20.94 11.65 30.64
N SER A 110 21.62 11.49 31.78
CA SER A 110 22.03 10.17 32.29
C SER A 110 20.84 9.30 32.74
N SER A 111 19.70 9.93 33.06
CA SER A 111 18.45 9.27 33.43
C SER A 111 17.29 10.07 32.83
N PRO A 112 16.97 9.86 31.54
CA PRO A 112 15.92 10.60 30.87
C PRO A 112 14.55 10.28 31.49
N PRO A 113 13.62 11.24 31.53
CA PRO A 113 12.25 10.95 31.94
C PRO A 113 11.62 9.96 30.97
N LEU A 114 10.79 9.05 31.50
CA LEU A 114 10.15 7.96 30.75
C LEU A 114 9.48 8.44 29.44
N ILE A 115 8.81 9.58 29.48
CA ILE A 115 8.12 10.18 28.33
C ILE A 115 9.08 10.54 27.20
N LEU A 116 10.23 11.13 27.54
CA LEU A 116 11.25 11.51 26.56
C LEU A 116 11.90 10.25 25.96
N ASP A 117 12.22 9.26 26.79
CA ASP A 117 12.87 8.03 26.32
C ASP A 117 11.90 7.21 25.44
N LEU A 118 10.63 7.12 25.83
CA LEU A 118 9.58 6.52 25.01
C LEU A 118 9.44 7.22 23.67
N PHE A 119 9.28 8.55 23.68
CA PHE A 119 9.13 9.31 22.43
C PHE A 119 10.36 9.18 21.54
N ALA A 120 11.57 9.31 22.10
CA ALA A 120 12.82 9.18 21.36
C ALA A 120 12.98 7.78 20.74
N ASN A 121 12.65 6.72 21.48
CA ASN A 121 12.72 5.35 20.97
C ASN A 121 11.69 5.09 19.86
N MET A 122 10.46 5.60 20.00
CA MET A 122 9.43 5.48 18.95
C MET A 122 9.79 6.31 17.71
N TYR A 123 10.33 7.52 17.90
CA TYR A 123 10.81 8.40 16.83
C TYR A 123 12.00 7.81 16.07
N LEU A 124 12.92 7.18 16.79
CA LEU A 124 14.04 6.44 16.21
C LEU A 124 13.55 5.21 15.45
N ALA A 125 12.65 4.41 16.05
CA ALA A 125 12.07 3.26 15.38
C ALA A 125 11.40 3.68 14.07
N GLY A 126 10.54 4.70 14.11
CA GLY A 126 9.84 5.22 12.92
C GLY A 126 10.76 5.81 11.85
N THR A 127 12.00 6.17 12.21
CA THR A 127 13.03 6.65 11.26
C THR A 127 13.80 5.50 10.61
N ILE A 128 14.13 4.45 11.36
CA ILE A 128 15.01 3.37 10.91
C ILE A 128 14.24 2.28 10.15
N ILE A 129 12.94 2.14 10.39
CA ILE A 129 12.19 1.03 9.80
C ILE A 129 11.96 1.28 8.30
N PHE A 130 12.78 0.60 7.49
CA PHE A 130 12.63 0.48 6.06
C PHE A 130 12.33 -0.98 5.70
N GLY A 131 11.19 -1.25 5.07
CA GLY A 131 10.86 -2.58 4.56
C GLY A 131 10.04 -3.46 5.52
N GLY A 132 8.73 -3.20 5.57
CA GLY A 132 7.72 -4.16 6.04
C GLY A 132 7.57 -4.36 7.55
N GLY A 133 6.41 -4.87 7.94
CA GLY A 133 5.99 -5.03 9.34
C GLY A 133 6.70 -6.06 10.24
N PRO A 134 7.45 -7.09 9.75
CA PRO A 134 8.11 -8.03 10.66
C PRO A 134 9.35 -7.45 11.37
N VAL A 135 10.05 -6.49 10.76
CA VAL A 135 11.33 -5.98 11.26
C VAL A 135 11.15 -4.98 12.41
N VAL A 136 9.95 -4.41 12.54
CA VAL A 136 9.62 -3.47 13.62
C VAL A 136 9.44 -4.16 14.98
N ILE A 137 8.96 -5.40 14.99
CA ILE A 137 8.61 -6.09 16.24
C ILE A 137 9.84 -6.34 17.13
N PRO A 138 10.98 -6.84 16.63
CA PRO A 138 12.19 -6.99 17.45
C PRO A 138 12.68 -5.66 18.02
N LEU A 139 12.68 -4.60 17.21
CA LEU A 139 13.09 -3.26 17.65
C LEU A 139 12.17 -2.71 18.75
N LEU A 140 10.86 -2.82 18.59
CA LEU A 140 9.91 -2.37 19.61
C LEU A 140 10.05 -3.19 20.89
N ARG A 141 10.35 -4.49 20.80
CA ARG A 141 10.63 -5.32 21.98
C ARG A 141 11.88 -4.83 22.70
N GLU A 142 12.94 -4.55 21.96
CA GLU A 142 14.18 -4.00 22.51
C GLU A 142 13.94 -2.66 23.21
N TYR A 143 13.12 -1.78 22.65
CA TYR A 143 12.89 -0.45 23.22
C TYR A 143 11.84 -0.37 24.33
N THR A 144 11.02 -1.41 24.54
CA THR A 144 9.92 -1.35 25.51
C THR A 144 10.00 -2.45 26.57
N VAL A 145 10.44 -3.65 26.18
CA VAL A 145 10.52 -4.79 27.10
C VAL A 145 11.88 -4.85 27.79
N GLN A 146 13.00 -4.57 27.10
CA GLN A 146 14.30 -4.58 27.77
C GLN A 146 14.43 -3.51 28.88
N PRO A 147 13.93 -2.27 28.70
CA PRO A 147 13.90 -1.27 29.77
C PRO A 147 12.90 -1.60 30.90
N GLY A 148 12.07 -2.64 30.73
CA GLY A 148 11.09 -3.07 31.71
C GLY A 148 9.79 -2.28 31.75
N TRP A 149 9.51 -1.42 30.76
CA TRP A 149 8.26 -0.65 30.71
C TRP A 149 7.05 -1.51 30.38
N VAL A 150 7.27 -2.57 29.61
CA VAL A 150 6.24 -3.51 29.18
C VAL A 150 6.66 -4.93 29.55
N SER A 151 5.76 -5.69 30.18
CA SER A 151 5.97 -7.10 30.46
C SER A 151 6.12 -7.90 29.16
N PRO A 152 7.04 -8.89 29.08
CA PRO A 152 7.12 -9.80 27.94
C PRO A 152 5.79 -10.48 27.62
N ARG A 153 4.98 -10.77 28.66
CA ARG A 153 3.65 -11.38 28.49
C ARG A 153 2.71 -10.45 27.75
N ASP A 154 2.61 -9.19 28.19
CA ASP A 154 1.69 -8.22 27.61
C ASP A 154 2.12 -7.82 26.19
N PHE A 155 3.43 -7.77 25.94
CA PHE A 155 3.99 -7.62 24.60
C PHE A 155 3.47 -8.72 23.66
N LEU A 156 3.55 -10.00 24.06
CA LEU A 156 3.10 -11.12 23.23
C LEU A 156 1.58 -11.13 23.05
N ILE A 157 0.81 -10.75 24.07
CA ILE A 157 -0.65 -10.60 23.96
C ILE A 157 -1.00 -9.50 22.95
N GLY A 158 -0.35 -8.33 23.05
CA GLY A 158 -0.54 -7.24 22.10
C GLY A 158 -0.15 -7.62 20.67
N LEU A 159 0.94 -8.38 20.51
CA LEU A 159 1.34 -8.91 19.22
C LEU A 159 0.28 -9.85 18.63
N ALA A 160 -0.26 -10.77 19.43
CA ALA A 160 -1.32 -11.67 19.00
C ALA A 160 -2.59 -10.91 18.58
N ILE A 161 -2.96 -9.87 19.33
CA ILE A 161 -4.06 -8.98 18.98
C ILE A 161 -3.79 -8.32 17.62
N ILE A 162 -2.62 -7.73 17.41
CA ILE A 162 -2.34 -6.98 16.18
C ILE A 162 -2.26 -7.86 14.94
N GLN A 163 -1.80 -9.10 15.08
CA GLN A 163 -1.84 -10.06 13.98
C GLN A 163 -3.27 -10.54 13.66
N ALA A 164 -4.20 -10.42 14.61
CA ALA A 164 -5.61 -10.79 14.40
C ALA A 164 -6.43 -9.69 13.71
N PHE A 165 -6.04 -8.41 13.84
CA PHE A 165 -6.76 -7.28 13.24
C PHE A 165 -6.14 -6.84 11.91
N PRO A 166 -6.94 -6.50 10.89
CA PRO A 166 -6.42 -5.89 9.68
C PRO A 166 -5.90 -4.48 10.00
N GLY A 167 -4.62 -4.22 9.71
CA GLY A 167 -4.05 -2.89 9.93
C GLY A 167 -2.54 -2.82 9.76
N PRO A 168 -1.97 -1.61 9.84
CA PRO A 168 -0.53 -1.45 9.84
C PRO A 168 0.06 -1.99 11.15
N ASN A 169 1.08 -2.85 11.03
CA ASN A 169 1.82 -3.40 12.17
C ASN A 169 2.40 -2.31 13.10
N PHE A 170 2.60 -1.09 12.58
CA PHE A 170 3.04 0.08 13.35
C PHE A 170 2.08 0.51 14.46
N ASN A 171 0.79 0.16 14.37
CA ASN A 171 -0.17 0.42 15.45
C ASN A 171 0.25 -0.25 16.76
N PHE A 172 1.14 -1.24 16.72
CA PHE A 172 1.71 -1.83 17.92
C PHE A 172 2.47 -0.84 18.79
N ALA A 173 3.16 0.13 18.18
CA ALA A 173 3.85 1.17 18.92
C ALA A 173 2.88 2.03 19.75
N VAL A 174 1.64 2.21 19.29
CA VAL A 174 0.58 2.94 20.01
C VAL A 174 0.15 2.16 21.25
N TYR A 175 -0.09 0.84 21.09
CA TYR A 175 -0.42 -0.05 22.20
C TYR A 175 0.72 -0.10 23.24
N LEU A 176 1.97 -0.29 22.79
CA LEU A 176 3.12 -0.34 23.67
C LEU A 176 3.38 0.99 24.37
N GLY A 177 3.18 2.12 23.67
CA GLY A 177 3.26 3.45 24.27
C GLY A 177 2.22 3.64 25.37
N ALA A 178 1.00 3.16 25.16
CA ALA A 178 -0.04 3.20 26.18
C ALA A 178 0.37 2.39 27.41
N LEU A 179 0.87 1.18 27.19
CA LEU A 179 1.24 0.26 28.26
C LEU A 179 2.46 0.74 29.06
N ALA A 180 3.46 1.31 28.39
CA ALA A 180 4.66 1.87 29.01
C ALA A 180 4.33 2.97 30.04
N VAL A 181 3.34 3.83 29.76
CA VAL A 181 2.96 4.96 30.61
C VAL A 181 1.76 4.63 31.52
N SER A 182 1.16 3.44 31.38
CA SER A 182 -0.02 3.02 32.15
C SER A 182 0.22 3.01 33.66
N SER A 183 1.46 2.76 34.09
CA SER A 183 1.88 2.82 35.50
C SER A 183 1.69 4.20 36.15
N HIS A 184 1.58 5.27 35.35
CA HIS A 184 1.40 6.65 35.79
C HIS A 184 -0.04 7.17 35.59
N ALA A 185 -1.01 6.28 35.37
CA ALA A 185 -2.41 6.62 35.05
C ALA A 185 -2.60 7.48 33.78
N GLN A 186 -1.59 7.55 32.91
CA GLN A 186 -1.57 8.38 31.69
C GLN A 186 -1.43 7.53 30.41
N GLY A 187 -2.07 6.36 30.38
CA GLY A 187 -1.99 5.44 29.23
C GLY A 187 -2.39 6.09 27.89
N LEU A 188 -3.38 6.99 27.88
CA LEU A 188 -3.76 7.71 26.68
C LEU A 188 -2.65 8.63 26.16
N ALA A 189 -1.93 9.33 27.05
CA ALA A 189 -0.82 10.18 26.66
C ALA A 189 0.32 9.34 26.05
N GLY A 190 0.62 8.19 26.66
CA GLY A 190 1.57 7.22 26.11
C GLY A 190 1.18 6.72 24.72
N ALA A 191 -0.12 6.46 24.50
CA ALA A 191 -0.63 6.05 23.18
C ALA A 191 -0.42 7.15 22.12
N VAL A 192 -0.77 8.40 22.44
CA VAL A 192 -0.58 9.54 21.54
C VAL A 192 0.89 9.77 21.23
N LEU A 193 1.77 9.68 22.24
CA LEU A 193 3.21 9.80 22.05
C LEU A 193 3.77 8.66 21.18
N GLY A 194 3.32 7.43 21.39
CA GLY A 194 3.69 6.28 20.56
C GLY A 194 3.25 6.47 19.11
N PHE A 195 2.03 6.96 18.91
CA PHE A 195 1.49 7.26 17.58
C PHE A 195 2.30 8.36 16.87
N ILE A 196 2.51 9.50 17.52
CA ILE A 196 3.28 10.60 16.92
C ILE A 196 4.72 10.15 16.68
N GLY A 197 5.35 9.51 17.67
CA GLY A 197 6.72 9.02 17.57
C GLY A 197 6.92 8.09 16.39
N ILE A 198 6.06 7.08 16.20
CA ILE A 198 6.26 6.09 15.14
C ILE A 198 5.87 6.61 13.74
N PHE A 199 4.81 7.41 13.61
CA PHE A 199 4.27 7.82 12.30
C PHE A 199 4.85 9.12 11.77
N LEU A 200 5.13 10.10 12.64
CA LEU A 200 5.66 11.41 12.24
C LEU A 200 6.95 11.32 11.40
N PRO A 201 7.98 10.54 11.75
CA PRO A 201 9.21 10.46 10.96
C PRO A 201 8.94 9.90 9.55
N GLY A 202 8.16 8.82 9.44
CA GLY A 202 7.82 8.22 8.15
C GLY A 202 6.98 9.15 7.26
N LEU A 203 6.02 9.87 7.83
CA LEU A 203 5.22 10.86 7.10
C LEU A 203 6.06 12.06 6.64
N ALA A 204 6.94 12.58 7.50
CA ALA A 204 7.86 13.67 7.15
C ALA A 204 8.84 13.25 6.04
N LEU A 205 9.41 12.04 6.12
CA LEU A 205 10.30 11.53 5.07
C LEU A 205 9.55 11.26 3.77
N SER A 206 8.37 10.65 3.82
CA SER A 206 7.57 10.37 2.64
C SER A 206 7.19 11.65 1.88
N THR A 207 6.75 12.68 2.60
CA THR A 207 6.40 13.99 2.02
C THR A 207 7.63 14.70 1.45
N ALA A 208 8.76 14.70 2.17
CA ALA A 208 10.02 15.27 1.68
C ALA A 208 10.54 14.55 0.42
N VAL A 209 10.52 13.21 0.42
CA VAL A 209 10.98 12.42 -0.72
C VAL A 209 10.08 12.61 -1.93
N SER A 210 8.76 12.78 -1.75
CA SER A 210 7.81 12.95 -2.84
C SER A 210 8.19 14.07 -3.82
N GLY A 211 8.48 15.28 -3.33
CA GLY A 211 8.84 16.39 -4.23
C GLY A 211 10.23 16.23 -4.87
N ILE A 212 11.19 15.62 -4.15
CA ILE A 212 12.52 15.31 -4.71
C ILE A 212 12.39 14.24 -5.82
N TRP A 213 11.57 13.23 -5.57
CA TRP A 213 11.34 12.11 -6.48
C TRP A 213 10.78 12.54 -7.84
N GLN A 214 9.91 13.54 -7.87
CA GLN A 214 9.32 14.08 -9.10
C GLN A 214 10.39 14.56 -10.10
N ILE A 215 11.49 15.13 -9.61
CA ILE A 215 12.59 15.62 -10.45
C ILE A 215 13.56 14.49 -10.76
N VAL A 216 13.94 13.72 -9.75
CA VAL A 216 14.96 12.66 -9.88
C VAL A 216 14.49 11.55 -10.83
N ARG A 217 13.20 11.21 -10.84
CA ARG A 217 12.63 10.18 -11.73
C ARG A 217 12.68 10.52 -13.23
N THR A 218 12.93 11.78 -13.59
CA THR A 218 13.03 12.19 -15.01
C THR A 218 14.40 11.89 -15.61
N LYS A 219 15.42 11.64 -14.78
CA LYS A 219 16.79 11.41 -15.22
C LYS A 219 16.96 9.97 -15.70
N ALA A 220 17.42 9.79 -16.94
CA ALA A 220 17.63 8.47 -17.54
C ALA A 220 18.53 7.56 -16.70
N LEU A 221 19.61 8.10 -16.12
CA LEU A 221 20.52 7.35 -15.24
C LEU A 221 19.79 6.73 -14.05
N VAL A 222 18.92 7.48 -13.38
CA VAL A 222 18.16 7.00 -12.22
C VAL A 222 17.25 5.85 -12.62
N VAL A 223 16.52 5.99 -13.73
CA VAL A 223 15.64 4.93 -14.25
C VAL A 223 16.44 3.67 -14.59
N SER A 224 17.61 3.82 -15.21
CA SER A 224 18.50 2.69 -15.51
C SER A 224 19.03 2.00 -14.25
N VAL A 225 19.45 2.76 -13.24
CA VAL A 225 19.90 2.23 -11.95
C VAL A 225 18.76 1.48 -11.25
N LEU A 226 17.56 2.06 -11.21
CA LEU A 226 16.40 1.44 -10.58
C LEU A 226 16.02 0.11 -11.25
N ARG A 227 16.12 0.05 -12.58
CA ARG A 227 15.94 -1.20 -13.33
C ARG A 227 17.00 -2.24 -12.99
N GLY A 228 18.25 -1.81 -12.80
CA GLY A 228 19.35 -2.67 -12.33
C GLY A 228 19.07 -3.24 -10.94
N ILE A 229 18.67 -2.40 -9.99
CA ILE A 229 18.31 -2.81 -8.62
C ILE A 229 17.19 -3.87 -8.64
N ASN A 230 16.14 -3.64 -9.44
CA ASN A 230 15.05 -4.61 -9.57
C ASN A 230 15.53 -5.95 -10.15
N ALA A 231 16.41 -5.93 -11.16
CA ALA A 231 16.99 -7.15 -11.71
C ALA A 231 17.89 -7.88 -10.69
N THR A 232 18.67 -7.14 -9.89
CA THR A 232 19.47 -7.70 -8.80
C THR A 232 18.60 -8.37 -7.74
N ALA A 233 17.47 -7.74 -7.35
CA ALA A 233 16.54 -8.33 -6.39
C ALA A 233 16.00 -9.68 -6.88
N VAL A 234 15.62 -9.78 -8.15
CA VAL A 234 15.17 -11.05 -8.75
C VAL A 234 16.30 -12.10 -8.72
N GLY A 235 17.54 -11.72 -9.04
CA GLY A 235 18.70 -12.62 -8.95
C GLY A 235 18.98 -13.10 -7.52
N LEU A 236 18.82 -12.24 -6.51
CA LEU A 236 18.95 -12.62 -5.10
C LEU A 236 17.84 -13.58 -4.67
N VAL A 237 16.60 -13.36 -5.10
CA VAL A 237 15.48 -14.29 -4.84
C VAL A 237 15.77 -15.64 -5.48
N PHE A 238 16.22 -15.68 -6.74
CA PHE A 238 16.60 -16.92 -7.41
C PHE A 238 17.72 -17.64 -6.67
N THR A 239 18.74 -16.91 -6.20
CA THR A 239 19.84 -17.46 -5.41
C THR A 239 19.33 -18.08 -4.11
N ALA A 240 18.43 -17.40 -3.39
CA ALA A 240 17.84 -17.94 -2.16
C ALA A 240 17.03 -19.22 -2.41
N VAL A 241 16.22 -19.25 -3.48
CA VAL A 241 15.45 -20.44 -3.88
C VAL A 241 16.37 -21.59 -4.27
N TYR A 242 17.41 -21.32 -5.05
CA TYR A 242 18.38 -22.34 -5.45
C TYR A 242 19.10 -22.95 -4.23
N ARG A 243 19.53 -22.10 -3.29
CA ARG A 243 20.14 -22.55 -2.02
C ARG A 243 19.18 -23.39 -1.19
N LEU A 244 17.90 -23.00 -1.10
CA LEU A 244 16.91 -23.77 -0.37
C LEU A 244 16.65 -25.14 -1.02
N TRP A 245 16.61 -25.20 -2.36
CA TRP A 245 16.48 -26.45 -3.10
C TRP A 245 17.70 -27.37 -2.94
N GLU A 246 18.91 -26.81 -2.97
CA GLU A 246 20.16 -27.53 -2.71
C GLU A 246 20.14 -28.18 -1.33
N ILE A 247 19.81 -27.44 -0.27
CA ILE A 247 19.68 -27.96 1.10
C ILE A 247 18.58 -29.02 1.18
N GLY A 248 17.41 -28.78 0.59
CA GLY A 248 16.26 -29.66 0.71
C GLY A 248 16.33 -30.94 -0.12
N TYR A 249 17.13 -30.99 -1.19
CA TYR A 249 17.11 -32.10 -2.15
C TYR A 249 18.49 -32.74 -2.40
N LEU A 250 19.59 -31.98 -2.32
CA LEU A 250 20.94 -32.46 -2.66
C LEU A 250 21.78 -32.85 -1.43
N THR A 251 21.49 -32.30 -0.25
CA THR A 251 22.14 -32.68 1.02
C THR A 251 21.11 -32.96 2.12
N PRO A 252 20.43 -34.13 2.10
CA PRO A 252 19.47 -34.50 3.14
C PRO A 252 20.10 -34.76 4.52
N ASP A 253 21.42 -35.01 4.57
CA ASP A 253 22.11 -35.60 5.74
C ASP A 253 23.11 -34.66 6.47
N SER A 254 22.98 -33.33 6.34
CA SER A 254 23.83 -32.37 7.09
C SER A 254 23.09 -31.66 8.21
#